data_AF-A0A151WXD3-F1
#
_entry.id   AF-A0A151WXD3-F1
#
_cell.length_a   1.000
_cell.length_b   1.000
_cell.length_c   1.000
_cell.angle_alpha   90.00
_cell.angle_beta   90.00
_cell.angle_gamma   90.00
#
_symmetry.space_group_name_H-M   'P 1'
#
loop_
_entity.id
_entity.type
_entity.pdbx_description
1 polymer ?
#
loop_
_entity_poly.entity_id
_entity_poly.type
_entity_poly.pdbx_seq_one_letter_code
_entity_poly.pdbx_strand_id
1 'polypeptide(L)'
;MMKTLQKALAPLLIIGSFFSLGIFEYPLGRPRPYFSCLYTLTTWSCFSYSFYYSYYIEEWKNKVSNYIEIITFTTSITSIFLSHFHFEELRMCLHELSVVDDTLEALSMPKEYQRLHNWTIRIIIGWIFYIFFILLSITFGWKINHNKPMYFVDIYRIFLVHYPTFINILSALIWGTILGLVYRVSKNNCKIFHALIKRTELIRKVMCHFEIFAVINKILRLKIVELVLIKHYQFYRKTSDKNCLFSSHRVLTRGDSRVTLDLNETWRNCRVCSP
;
A
#
# COMPACT_ATOMS: atom_id res chain seq x y z
N MET A 1 12.07 -5.10 30.78
CA MET A 1 11.67 -6.46 30.35
C MET A 1 10.21 -6.41 29.89
N MET A 2 9.92 -6.61 28.60
CA MET A 2 8.52 -6.74 28.16
C MET A 2 8.01 -8.11 28.56
N LYS A 3 6.90 -8.14 29.30
CA LYS A 3 6.35 -9.37 29.87
C LYS A 3 5.29 -10.04 29.00
N THR A 4 4.68 -9.33 28.05
CA THR A 4 3.52 -9.83 27.30
C THR A 4 3.64 -9.61 25.79
N LEU A 5 3.13 -10.57 25.02
CA LEU A 5 3.01 -10.51 23.57
C LEU A 5 2.24 -9.26 23.09
N GLN A 6 1.14 -8.93 23.78
CA GLN A 6 0.32 -7.75 23.47
C GLN A 6 1.14 -6.45 23.52
N LYS A 7 2.05 -6.33 24.49
CA LYS A 7 2.92 -5.15 24.61
C LYS A 7 3.95 -5.07 23.47
N ALA A 8 4.40 -6.21 22.94
CA ALA A 8 5.30 -6.25 21.80
C ALA A 8 4.62 -5.79 20.49
N LEU A 9 3.32 -6.07 20.33
CA LEU A 9 2.52 -5.68 19.17
C LEU A 9 1.82 -4.33 19.31
N ALA A 10 1.77 -3.76 20.53
CA ALA A 10 1.07 -2.52 20.83
C ALA A 10 1.40 -1.38 19.84
N PRO A 11 2.65 -1.11 19.42
CA PRO A 11 2.93 -0.04 18.47
C PRO A 11 2.17 -0.20 17.14
N LEU A 12 2.07 -1.43 16.63
CA LEU A 12 1.40 -1.73 15.37
C LEU A 12 -0.13 -1.64 15.51
N LEU A 13 -0.67 -2.13 16.63
CA LEU A 13 -2.10 -2.04 16.92
C LEU A 13 -2.55 -0.60 17.16
N ILE A 14 -1.73 0.21 17.85
CA ILE A 14 -1.98 1.65 18.07
C ILE A 14 -2.06 2.38 16.73
N ILE A 15 -1.06 2.16 15.85
CA ILE A 15 -1.07 2.76 14.51
C ILE A 15 -2.28 2.25 13.73
N GLY A 16 -2.58 0.96 13.74
CA GLY A 16 -3.80 0.40 13.14
C GLY A 16 -5.06 1.13 13.60
N SER A 17 -5.21 1.37 14.90
CA SER A 17 -6.37 2.08 15.46
C SER A 17 -6.49 3.52 14.96
N PHE A 18 -5.38 4.26 14.82
CA PHE A 18 -5.39 5.61 14.21
C PHE A 18 -5.90 5.61 12.77
N PHE A 19 -5.60 4.55 12.01
CA PHE A 19 -6.07 4.36 10.63
C PHE A 19 -7.42 3.65 10.54
N SER A 20 -8.20 3.61 11.64
CA SER A 20 -9.52 2.95 11.71
C SER A 20 -9.48 1.43 11.48
N LEU A 21 -8.32 0.78 11.65
CA LEU A 21 -8.17 -0.68 11.54
C LEU A 21 -8.24 -1.40 12.89
N GLY A 22 -8.56 -0.69 13.98
CA GLY A 22 -8.61 -1.27 15.31
C GLY A 22 -9.40 -0.41 16.30
N ILE A 23 -9.81 -1.02 17.41
CA ILE A 23 -10.57 -0.34 18.45
C ILE A 23 -9.61 0.51 19.30
N PHE A 24 -9.99 1.76 19.55
CA PHE A 24 -9.30 2.64 20.49
C PHE A 24 -9.37 2.07 21.90
N GLU A 25 -8.19 1.88 22.48
CA GLU A 25 -7.99 1.52 23.87
C GLU A 25 -7.37 2.71 24.59
N TYR A 26 -8.21 3.67 24.99
CA TYR A 26 -7.78 4.79 25.83
C TYR A 26 -8.67 4.91 27.08
N PRO A 27 -8.14 4.70 28.30
CA PRO A 27 -6.78 4.19 28.63
C PRO A 27 -6.58 2.71 28.25
N LEU A 28 -5.32 2.26 28.15
CA LEU A 28 -4.96 0.89 27.76
C LEU A 28 -5.73 -0.16 28.58
N GLY A 29 -6.28 -1.17 27.91
CA GLY A 29 -7.03 -2.26 28.54
C GLY A 29 -8.54 -2.02 28.66
N ARG A 30 -9.06 -0.85 28.26
CA ARG A 30 -10.50 -0.58 28.16
C ARG A 30 -10.89 -0.28 26.70
N PRO A 31 -11.35 -1.27 25.92
CA PRO A 31 -11.77 -1.04 24.55
C PRO A 31 -13.02 -0.14 24.52
N ARG A 32 -13.01 0.84 23.63
CA ARG A 32 -14.14 1.75 23.40
C ARG A 32 -14.68 1.57 21.98
N PRO A 33 -15.44 0.47 21.71
CA PRO A 33 -15.92 0.14 20.37
C PRO A 33 -16.79 1.26 19.78
N TYR A 34 -17.66 1.85 20.59
CA TYR A 34 -18.56 2.92 20.15
C TYR A 34 -17.81 4.16 19.64
N PHE A 35 -16.84 4.67 20.41
CA PHE A 35 -16.03 5.82 20.00
C PHE A 35 -15.19 5.52 18.77
N SER A 36 -14.69 4.29 18.64
CA SER A 36 -13.91 3.86 17.48
C SER A 36 -14.76 3.77 16.23
N CYS A 37 -15.98 3.22 16.35
CA CYS A 37 -16.95 3.17 15.27
C CYS A 37 -17.36 4.59 14.84
N LEU A 38 -17.66 5.48 15.79
CA LEU A 38 -18.05 6.85 15.49
C LEU A 38 -16.89 7.64 14.84
N TYR A 39 -15.66 7.47 15.32
CA TYR A 39 -14.46 8.03 14.68
C TYR A 39 -14.30 7.54 13.25
N THR A 40 -14.44 6.22 13.04
CA THR A 40 -14.33 5.60 11.72
C THR A 40 -15.40 6.15 10.79
N LEU A 41 -16.67 6.11 11.20
CA LEU A 41 -17.77 6.64 10.40
C LEU A 41 -17.58 8.12 10.06
N THR A 42 -17.15 8.93 11.03
CA THR A 42 -16.92 10.37 10.80
C THR A 42 -15.77 10.61 9.83
N THR A 43 -14.64 9.94 10.04
CA THR A 43 -13.44 10.08 9.19
C THR A 43 -13.74 9.66 7.75
N TRP A 44 -14.41 8.52 7.58
CA TRP A 44 -14.75 7.99 6.25
C TRP A 44 -15.89 8.74 5.57
N SER A 45 -16.84 9.28 6.32
CA SER A 45 -17.88 10.16 5.76
C SER A 45 -17.27 11.47 5.28
N CYS A 46 -16.42 12.10 6.10
CA CYS A 46 -15.68 13.30 5.70
C CYS A 46 -14.78 13.05 4.49
N PHE A 47 -14.08 11.91 4.46
CA PHE A 47 -13.23 11.52 3.34
C PHE A 47 -14.04 11.27 2.07
N SER A 48 -15.16 10.54 2.17
CA SER A 48 -16.02 10.22 1.03
C SER A 48 -16.64 11.48 0.43
N TYR A 49 -17.17 12.36 1.28
CA TYR A 49 -17.85 13.58 0.87
C TYR A 49 -16.88 14.64 0.32
N SER A 50 -15.80 14.93 1.05
CA SER A 50 -14.90 16.04 0.69
C SER A 50 -14.05 15.73 -0.54
N PHE A 51 -13.67 14.46 -0.71
CA PHE A 51 -12.69 14.05 -1.73
C PHE A 51 -13.29 13.20 -2.82
N TYR A 52 -13.89 12.08 -2.46
CA TYR A 52 -14.34 11.08 -3.44
C TYR A 52 -15.45 11.62 -4.34
N TYR A 53 -16.39 12.36 -3.76
CA TYR A 53 -17.47 12.99 -4.53
C TYR A 53 -16.94 13.99 -5.57
N SER A 54 -16.11 14.93 -5.15
CA SER A 54 -15.52 15.95 -6.04
C SER A 54 -14.64 15.33 -7.11
N TYR A 55 -13.81 14.35 -6.73
CA TYR A 55 -12.91 13.65 -7.63
C TYR A 55 -13.65 12.88 -8.72
N TYR A 56 -14.68 12.10 -8.36
CA TYR A 56 -15.43 11.33 -9.37
C TYR A 56 -16.23 12.20 -10.32
N ILE A 57 -16.76 13.35 -9.86
CA ILE A 57 -17.48 14.27 -10.75
C ILE A 57 -16.55 14.84 -11.82
N GLU A 58 -15.33 15.23 -11.44
CA GLU A 58 -14.35 15.78 -12.39
C GLU A 58 -13.78 14.69 -13.32
N GLU A 59 -13.54 13.48 -12.81
CA GLU A 59 -12.83 12.42 -13.55
C GLU A 59 -13.72 11.39 -14.25
N TRP A 60 -15.05 11.47 -14.13
CA TRP A 60 -16.00 10.53 -14.79
C TRP A 60 -15.78 10.41 -16.31
N LYS A 61 -15.14 11.39 -16.95
CA LYS A 61 -14.82 11.36 -18.38
C LYS A 61 -13.77 10.29 -18.77
N ASN A 62 -12.94 9.80 -17.84
CA ASN A 62 -11.89 8.81 -18.12
C ASN A 62 -12.26 7.40 -17.58
N LYS A 63 -12.72 6.50 -18.45
CA LYS A 63 -13.43 5.27 -18.03
C LYS A 63 -12.60 4.16 -17.35
N VAL A 64 -11.27 4.07 -17.51
CA VAL A 64 -10.50 2.87 -17.10
C VAL A 64 -9.75 3.01 -15.76
N SER A 65 -9.16 4.18 -15.45
CA SER A 65 -8.47 4.40 -14.15
C SER A 65 -9.45 4.25 -12.98
N ASN A 66 -10.68 4.74 -13.18
CA ASN A 66 -11.71 4.81 -12.15
C ASN A 66 -12.05 3.44 -11.53
N TYR A 67 -12.06 2.35 -12.30
CA TYR A 67 -12.42 1.03 -11.75
C TYR A 67 -11.42 0.50 -10.72
N ILE A 68 -10.13 0.73 -10.94
CA ILE A 68 -9.08 0.25 -10.02
C ILE A 68 -9.19 0.99 -8.68
N GLU A 69 -9.45 2.28 -8.74
CA GLU A 69 -9.63 3.14 -7.56
C GLU A 69 -10.90 2.75 -6.79
N ILE A 70 -12.02 2.51 -7.49
CA ILE A 70 -13.25 1.98 -6.88
C ILE A 70 -12.99 0.66 -6.15
N ILE A 71 -12.27 -0.29 -6.77
CA ILE A 71 -11.93 -1.57 -6.15
C ILE A 71 -11.04 -1.36 -4.93
N THR A 72 -10.03 -0.48 -5.02
CA THR A 72 -9.11 -0.21 -3.92
C THR A 72 -9.83 0.46 -2.74
N PHE A 73 -10.77 1.36 -3.02
CA PHE A 73 -11.61 2.01 -2.03
C PHE A 73 -12.56 1.02 -1.35
N THR A 74 -13.26 0.22 -2.16
CA THR A 74 -14.17 -0.82 -1.65
C THR A 74 -13.42 -1.81 -0.77
N THR A 75 -12.22 -2.24 -1.17
CA THR A 75 -11.39 -3.14 -0.36
C THR A 75 -10.89 -2.48 0.93
N SER A 76 -10.64 -1.17 0.93
CA SER A 76 -10.26 -0.46 2.16
C SER A 76 -11.43 -0.38 3.15
N ILE A 77 -12.64 -0.09 2.66
CA ILE A 77 -13.87 -0.08 3.46
C ILE A 77 -14.14 -1.47 4.03
N THR A 78 -14.09 -2.53 3.21
CA THR A 78 -14.30 -3.89 3.70
C THR A 78 -13.23 -4.29 4.71
N SER A 79 -11.96 -3.91 4.50
CA SER A 79 -10.88 -4.16 5.47
C SER A 79 -11.15 -3.51 6.83
N ILE A 80 -11.70 -2.30 6.84
CA ILE A 80 -12.05 -1.59 8.07
C ILE A 80 -13.22 -2.25 8.79
N PHE A 81 -14.30 -2.57 8.08
CA PHE A 81 -15.41 -3.31 8.67
C PHE A 81 -14.94 -4.65 9.22
N LEU A 82 -14.17 -5.41 8.44
CA LEU A 82 -13.62 -6.69 8.83
C LEU A 82 -12.77 -6.56 10.10
N SER A 83 -11.89 -5.56 10.16
CA SER A 83 -11.06 -5.32 11.34
C SER A 83 -11.87 -4.99 12.59
N HIS A 84 -12.97 -4.23 12.47
CA HIS A 84 -13.87 -3.93 13.57
C HIS A 84 -14.66 -5.14 14.04
N PHE A 85 -15.23 -5.92 13.11
CA PHE A 85 -16.01 -7.12 13.44
C PHE A 85 -15.16 -8.19 14.14
N HIS A 86 -13.94 -8.40 13.67
CA HIS A 86 -13.07 -9.45 14.18
C HIS A 86 -12.10 -8.97 15.27
N PHE A 87 -12.22 -7.73 15.74
CA PHE A 87 -11.29 -7.19 16.75
C PHE A 87 -11.37 -7.94 18.07
N GLU A 88 -12.57 -8.23 18.56
CA GLU A 88 -12.76 -8.96 19.82
C GLU A 88 -12.18 -10.38 19.74
N GLU A 89 -12.38 -11.04 18.59
CA GLU A 89 -11.83 -12.37 18.32
C GLU A 89 -10.30 -12.34 18.19
N LEU A 90 -9.75 -11.32 17.54
CA LEU A 90 -8.31 -11.09 17.48
C LEU A 90 -7.73 -10.91 18.89
N ARG A 91 -8.41 -10.15 19.75
CA ARG A 91 -7.97 -9.92 21.13
C ARG A 91 -7.98 -11.20 21.94
N MET A 92 -9.03 -12.01 21.83
CA MET A 92 -9.08 -13.33 22.47
C MET A 92 -7.96 -14.23 21.96
N CYS A 93 -7.69 -14.23 20.66
CA CYS A 93 -6.59 -14.98 20.07
C CYS A 93 -5.22 -14.53 20.61
N LEU A 94 -4.97 -13.22 20.69
CA LEU A 94 -3.72 -12.69 21.27
C LEU A 94 -3.57 -13.04 22.76
N HIS A 95 -4.67 -13.05 23.51
CA HIS A 95 -4.67 -13.48 24.91
C HIS A 95 -4.36 -14.97 25.06
N GLU A 96 -5.05 -15.85 24.31
CA GLU A 96 -4.76 -17.28 24.31
C GLU A 96 -3.31 -17.56 23.90
N LEU A 97 -2.81 -16.85 22.89
CA LEU A 97 -1.43 -16.98 22.43
C LEU A 97 -0.43 -16.54 23.51
N SER A 98 -0.76 -15.52 24.32
CA SER A 98 0.08 -15.12 25.45
C SER A 98 0.14 -16.17 26.56
N VAL A 99 -0.98 -16.85 26.84
CA VAL A 99 -1.02 -17.95 27.82
C VAL A 99 -0.20 -19.14 27.33
N VAL A 100 -0.33 -19.50 26.04
CA VAL A 100 0.49 -20.56 25.44
C VAL A 100 1.97 -20.21 25.51
N ASP A 101 2.34 -18.95 25.26
CA ASP A 101 3.72 -18.51 25.36
C ASP A 101 4.27 -18.58 26.80
N ASP A 102 3.47 -18.24 27.81
CA ASP A 102 3.86 -18.41 29.22
C ASP A 102 4.08 -19.90 29.57
N THR A 103 3.28 -20.81 29.00
CA THR A 103 3.54 -22.26 29.16
C THR A 103 4.81 -22.72 28.44
N LEU A 104 5.13 -22.14 27.29
CA LEU A 104 6.39 -22.41 26.58
C LEU A 104 7.61 -21.90 27.36
N GLU A 105 7.49 -20.75 28.04
CA GLU A 105 8.52 -20.26 28.96
C GLU A 105 8.75 -21.23 30.14
N ALA A 106 7.67 -21.78 30.71
CA ALA A 106 7.77 -22.79 31.76
C ALA A 106 8.45 -24.10 31.27
N LEU A 107 8.41 -24.37 29.95
CA LEU A 107 9.14 -25.46 29.29
C LEU A 107 10.59 -25.07 28.91
N SER A 108 11.13 -24.01 29.50
CA SER A 108 12.49 -23.49 29.27
C SER A 108 12.73 -22.88 27.88
N MET A 109 11.70 -22.46 27.14
CA MET A 109 11.91 -21.70 25.90
C MET A 109 12.14 -20.21 26.20
N PRO A 110 13.21 -19.58 25.65
CA PRO A 110 13.52 -18.18 25.93
C PRO A 110 12.54 -17.20 25.25
N LYS A 111 12.07 -16.20 26.00
CA LYS A 111 11.16 -15.15 25.50
C LYS A 111 11.86 -14.22 24.50
N GLU A 112 11.51 -14.33 23.22
CA GLU A 112 11.99 -13.44 22.15
C GLU A 112 11.12 -12.17 21.94
N TYR A 113 10.30 -11.75 22.93
CA TYR A 113 9.41 -10.58 22.77
C TYR A 113 10.13 -9.29 22.41
N GLN A 114 11.33 -9.08 22.95
CA GLN A 114 12.15 -7.92 22.59
C GLN A 114 12.47 -7.89 21.09
N ARG A 115 12.78 -9.06 20.52
CA ARG A 115 13.05 -9.21 19.10
C ARG A 115 11.80 -8.95 18.27
N LEU A 116 10.64 -9.44 18.72
CA LEU A 116 9.36 -9.20 18.05
C LEU A 116 8.97 -7.72 18.04
N HIS A 117 9.09 -7.04 19.18
CA HIS A 117 8.81 -5.61 19.29
C HIS A 117 9.75 -4.78 18.40
N ASN A 118 11.04 -5.09 18.41
CA ASN A 118 12.02 -4.43 17.53
C ASN A 118 11.70 -4.68 16.05
N TRP A 119 11.25 -5.89 15.71
CA TRP A 119 10.81 -6.22 14.35
C TRP A 119 9.54 -5.46 13.95
N THR A 120 8.59 -5.34 14.86
CA THR A 120 7.34 -4.57 14.67
C THR A 120 7.64 -3.09 14.45
N ILE A 121 8.54 -2.50 15.24
CA ILE A 121 9.01 -1.12 15.03
C ILE A 121 9.67 -0.95 13.66
N ARG A 122 10.51 -1.90 13.23
CA ARG A 122 11.14 -1.87 11.89
C ARG A 122 10.11 -1.89 10.77
N ILE A 123 9.04 -2.68 10.91
CA ILE A 123 7.93 -2.71 9.94
C ILE A 123 7.25 -1.35 9.85
N ILE A 124 6.93 -0.75 11.00
CA ILE A 124 6.30 0.57 11.06
C ILE A 124 7.18 1.63 10.38
N ILE A 125 8.47 1.66 10.71
CA ILE A 125 9.43 2.60 10.11
C ILE A 125 9.49 2.41 8.59
N GLY A 126 9.58 1.16 8.11
CA GLY A 126 9.59 0.85 6.68
C GLY A 126 8.30 1.28 5.97
N TRP A 127 7.14 1.10 6.61
CA TRP A 127 5.86 1.56 6.08
C TRP A 127 5.75 3.08 6.00
N ILE A 128 6.26 3.80 7.02
CA ILE A 128 6.34 5.27 7.00
C ILE A 128 7.24 5.76 5.85
N PHE A 129 8.44 5.17 5.70
CA PHE A 129 9.33 5.50 4.59
C PHE A 129 8.70 5.21 3.23
N TYR A 130 7.93 4.13 3.11
CA TYR A 130 7.21 3.81 1.88
C TYR A 130 6.19 4.90 1.51
N ILE A 131 5.40 5.40 2.47
CA ILE A 131 4.47 6.51 2.24
C ILE A 131 5.22 7.76 1.75
N PHE A 132 6.29 8.15 2.46
CA PHE A 132 7.08 9.31 2.05
C PHE A 132 7.70 9.15 0.67
N PHE A 133 8.19 7.96 0.34
CA PHE A 133 8.77 7.66 -0.96
C PHE A 133 7.74 7.80 -2.09
N ILE A 134 6.52 7.30 -1.91
CA ILE A 134 5.43 7.45 -2.90
C ILE A 134 5.09 8.93 -3.09
N LEU A 135 4.91 9.68 -2.00
CA LEU A 135 4.59 11.11 -2.07
C LEU A 135 5.71 11.91 -2.77
N LEU A 136 6.97 11.65 -2.42
CA LEU A 136 8.13 12.28 -3.06
C LEU A 136 8.20 11.95 -4.56
N SER A 137 7.95 10.70 -4.93
CA SER A 137 8.01 10.26 -6.33
C SER A 137 6.95 10.99 -7.18
N ILE A 138 5.73 11.13 -6.66
CA ILE A 138 4.63 11.80 -7.38
C ILE A 138 4.88 13.30 -7.48
N THR A 139 5.26 13.94 -6.37
CA THR A 139 5.53 15.39 -6.34
C THR A 139 6.69 15.76 -7.27
N PHE A 140 7.74 14.94 -7.32
CA PHE A 140 8.86 15.12 -8.24
C PHE A 140 8.45 14.92 -9.70
N GLY A 141 7.67 13.88 -10.00
CA GLY A 141 7.13 13.65 -11.35
C GLY A 141 6.24 14.80 -11.84
N TRP A 142 5.42 15.35 -10.95
CA TRP A 142 4.59 16.52 -11.26
C TRP A 142 5.44 17.75 -11.59
N LYS A 143 6.47 18.03 -10.78
CA LYS A 143 7.39 19.15 -11.00
C LYS A 143 8.07 19.06 -12.36
N ILE A 144 8.54 17.87 -12.75
CA ILE A 144 9.18 17.66 -14.05
C ILE A 144 8.18 17.88 -15.20
N ASN A 145 6.97 17.33 -15.08
CA ASN A 145 6.03 17.32 -16.21
C ASN A 145 5.36 18.69 -16.45
N HIS A 146 5.08 19.43 -15.38
CA HIS A 146 4.31 20.68 -15.47
C HIS A 146 5.14 21.94 -15.24
N ASN A 147 6.37 21.83 -14.73
CA ASN A 147 7.26 22.95 -14.40
C ASN A 147 6.58 24.04 -13.55
N LYS A 148 5.62 23.66 -12.71
CA LYS A 148 4.87 24.54 -11.82
C LYS A 148 5.13 24.16 -10.36
N PRO A 149 5.17 25.14 -9.44
CA PRO A 149 5.25 24.85 -8.01
C PRO A 149 3.98 24.10 -7.59
N MET A 150 4.14 23.18 -6.66
CA MET A 150 3.06 22.40 -6.08
C MET A 150 2.67 23.02 -4.74
N TYR A 151 1.39 23.26 -4.53
CA TYR A 151 0.91 23.85 -3.28
C TYR A 151 0.66 22.75 -2.23
N PHE A 152 0.60 23.12 -0.96
CA PHE A 152 0.30 22.20 0.14
C PHE A 152 -1.04 21.46 -0.07
N VAL A 153 -2.03 22.16 -0.63
CA VAL A 153 -3.34 21.57 -0.97
C VAL A 153 -3.17 20.41 -1.96
N ASP A 154 -2.32 20.54 -2.97
CA ASP A 154 -2.09 19.48 -3.97
C ASP A 154 -1.41 18.26 -3.36
N ILE A 155 -0.43 18.47 -2.47
CA ILE A 155 0.25 17.40 -1.73
C ILE A 155 -0.76 16.64 -0.87
N TYR A 156 -1.63 17.37 -0.17
CA TYR A 156 -2.69 16.77 0.63
C TYR A 156 -3.68 16.00 -0.24
N ARG A 157 -4.07 16.52 -1.41
CA ARG A 157 -4.92 15.79 -2.37
C ARG A 157 -4.28 14.48 -2.81
N ILE A 158 -2.99 14.48 -3.16
CA ILE A 158 -2.26 13.27 -3.54
C ILE A 158 -2.24 12.26 -2.39
N PHE A 159 -1.95 12.72 -1.17
CA PHE A 159 -1.95 11.85 0.00
C PHE A 159 -3.29 11.14 0.17
N LEU A 160 -4.39 11.85 -0.02
CA LEU A 160 -5.73 11.28 0.12
C LEU A 160 -6.09 10.32 -1.00
N VAL A 161 -5.69 10.59 -2.25
CA VAL A 161 -5.88 9.63 -3.36
C VAL A 161 -5.21 8.29 -3.05
N HIS A 162 -4.04 8.30 -2.40
CA HIS A 162 -3.30 7.08 -2.04
C HIS A 162 -3.64 6.51 -0.66
N TYR A 163 -4.47 7.21 0.13
CA TYR A 163 -4.82 6.81 1.49
C TYR A 163 -5.45 5.41 1.59
N PRO A 164 -6.41 5.00 0.73
CA PRO A 164 -6.95 3.63 0.72
C PRO A 164 -5.87 2.55 0.53
N THR A 165 -4.87 2.82 -0.33
CA THR A 165 -3.74 1.91 -0.56
C THR A 165 -2.89 1.76 0.69
N PHE A 166 -2.63 2.85 1.42
CA PHE A 166 -1.85 2.81 2.66
C PHE A 166 -2.56 2.00 3.75
N ILE A 167 -3.88 2.16 3.89
CA ILE A 167 -4.71 1.37 4.81
C ILE A 167 -4.69 -0.11 4.46
N ASN A 168 -4.86 -0.44 3.18
CA ASN A 168 -4.80 -1.81 2.69
C ASN A 168 -3.45 -2.47 3.00
N ILE A 169 -2.33 -1.75 2.78
CA ILE A 169 -1.00 -2.24 3.14
C ILE A 169 -0.87 -2.42 4.65
N LEU A 170 -1.33 -1.45 5.46
CA LEU A 170 -1.26 -1.53 6.91
C LEU A 170 -2.09 -2.70 7.47
N SER A 171 -3.30 -2.90 6.93
CA SER A 171 -4.17 -4.05 7.23
C SER A 171 -3.43 -5.37 6.93
N ALA A 172 -2.80 -5.47 5.76
CA ALA A 172 -2.02 -6.64 5.39
C ALA A 172 -0.81 -6.87 6.32
N LEU A 173 -0.13 -5.81 6.77
CA LEU A 173 0.97 -5.88 7.73
C LEU A 173 0.51 -6.36 9.11
N ILE A 174 -0.63 -5.87 9.61
CA ILE A 174 -1.22 -6.31 10.89
C ILE A 174 -1.52 -7.81 10.83
N TRP A 175 -2.31 -8.23 9.84
CA TRP A 175 -2.70 -9.63 9.66
C TRP A 175 -1.51 -10.55 9.37
N GLY A 176 -0.57 -10.12 8.52
CA GLY A 176 0.64 -10.88 8.24
C GLY A 176 1.52 -11.08 9.48
N THR A 177 1.59 -10.08 10.36
CA THR A 177 2.32 -10.18 11.64
C THR A 177 1.64 -11.17 12.57
N ILE A 178 0.31 -11.11 12.71
CA ILE A 178 -0.47 -12.06 13.52
C ILE A 178 -0.31 -13.49 12.99
N LEU A 179 -0.44 -13.68 11.67
CA LEU A 179 -0.29 -14.99 11.05
C LEU A 179 1.13 -15.54 11.23
N GLY A 180 2.15 -14.69 11.07
CA GLY A 180 3.55 -15.06 11.31
C GLY A 180 3.83 -15.47 12.76
N LEU A 181 3.12 -14.88 13.72
CA LEU A 181 3.19 -15.29 15.12
C LEU A 181 2.54 -16.65 15.36
N VAL A 182 1.33 -16.85 14.85
CA VAL A 182 0.63 -18.14 14.94
C VAL A 182 1.46 -19.25 14.30
N TYR A 183 2.04 -19.00 13.13
CA TYR A 183 2.94 -19.93 12.46
C TYR A 183 4.21 -20.25 13.26
N ARG A 184 4.79 -19.25 13.93
CA ARG A 184 5.97 -19.47 14.77
C ARG A 184 5.66 -20.35 15.98
N VAL A 185 4.55 -20.09 16.66
CA VAL A 185 4.10 -20.90 17.81
C VAL A 185 3.73 -22.32 17.36
N SER A 186 3.10 -22.44 16.19
CA SER A 186 2.76 -23.72 15.55
C SER A 186 3.96 -24.63 15.34
N LYS A 187 5.05 -24.08 14.80
CA LYS A 187 6.28 -24.83 14.51
C LYS A 187 6.85 -25.52 15.75
N ASN A 188 6.62 -24.95 16.93
CA ASN A 188 7.14 -25.49 18.19
C ASN A 188 6.23 -26.55 18.79
N ASN A 189 4.94 -26.63 18.43
CA ASN A 189 3.99 -27.60 18.98
C ASN A 189 2.82 -27.92 18.02
N CYS A 190 2.92 -29.03 17.28
CA CYS A 190 1.93 -29.45 16.27
C CYS A 190 0.52 -29.71 16.87
N LYS A 191 0.44 -30.20 18.11
CA LYS A 191 -0.86 -30.43 18.81
C LYS A 191 -1.57 -29.13 19.16
N ILE A 192 -0.84 -28.11 19.60
CA ILE A 192 -1.38 -26.79 19.92
C ILE A 192 -1.82 -26.08 18.64
N PHE A 193 -1.07 -26.22 17.55
CA PHE A 193 -1.46 -25.71 16.25
C PHE A 193 -2.78 -26.30 15.76
N HIS A 194 -2.92 -27.63 15.84
CA HIS A 194 -4.14 -28.30 15.42
C HIS A 194 -5.34 -27.88 16.29
N ALA A 195 -5.13 -27.68 17.60
CA ALA A 195 -6.17 -27.16 18.50
C ALA A 195 -6.54 -25.70 18.16
N LEU A 196 -5.56 -24.81 17.97
CA LEU A 196 -5.78 -23.42 17.58
C LEU A 196 -6.49 -23.33 16.24
N ILE A 197 -6.00 -24.01 15.19
CA ILE A 197 -6.63 -24.05 13.86
C ILE A 197 -8.06 -24.55 13.93
N LYS A 198 -8.31 -25.65 14.65
CA LYS A 198 -9.64 -26.24 14.76
C LYS A 198 -10.61 -25.34 15.52
N ARG A 199 -10.12 -24.51 16.45
CA ARG A 199 -10.91 -23.52 17.20
C ARG A 199 -11.11 -22.23 16.43
N THR A 200 -10.13 -21.82 15.62
CA THR A 200 -10.20 -20.59 14.83
C THR A 200 -10.75 -20.86 13.45
N GLU A 201 -12.07 -21.04 13.35
CA GLU A 201 -12.81 -20.84 12.10
C GLU A 201 -12.52 -19.45 11.49
N LEU A 202 -12.12 -18.51 12.35
CA LEU A 202 -11.56 -17.19 12.10
C LEU A 202 -10.33 -17.21 11.16
N ILE A 203 -9.31 -18.03 11.42
CA ILE A 203 -8.09 -18.03 10.60
C ILE A 203 -8.44 -18.45 9.18
N ARG A 204 -9.37 -19.39 9.00
CA ARG A 204 -9.84 -19.80 7.67
C ARG A 204 -10.59 -18.68 6.94
N LYS A 205 -11.50 -17.96 7.61
CA LYS A 205 -12.23 -16.82 7.03
C LYS A 205 -11.30 -15.65 6.70
N VAL A 206 -10.36 -15.35 7.60
CA VAL A 206 -9.35 -14.30 7.43
C VAL A 206 -8.36 -14.67 6.32
N MET A 207 -7.92 -15.93 6.24
CA MET A 207 -7.06 -16.40 5.15
C MET A 207 -7.77 -16.34 3.80
N CYS A 208 -9.06 -16.69 3.70
CA CYS A 208 -9.83 -16.49 2.46
C CYS A 208 -9.84 -15.01 2.05
N HIS A 209 -10.04 -14.09 2.99
CA HIS A 209 -9.97 -12.67 2.69
C HIS A 209 -8.56 -12.22 2.30
N PHE A 210 -7.52 -12.82 2.89
CA PHE A 210 -6.12 -12.54 2.56
C PHE A 210 -5.72 -13.09 1.19
N GLU A 211 -6.26 -14.23 0.78
CA GLU A 211 -6.06 -14.76 -0.57
C GLU A 211 -6.76 -13.89 -1.62
N ILE A 212 -8.00 -13.48 -1.36
CA ILE A 212 -8.70 -12.50 -2.19
C ILE A 212 -7.90 -11.20 -2.29
N PHE A 213 -7.40 -10.70 -1.16
CA PHE A 213 -6.58 -9.50 -1.11
C PHE A 213 -5.24 -9.67 -1.84
N ALA A 214 -4.55 -10.79 -1.67
CA ALA A 214 -3.29 -11.10 -2.35
C ALA A 214 -3.49 -11.22 -3.87
N VAL A 215 -4.59 -11.81 -4.31
CA VAL A 215 -4.97 -11.89 -5.73
C VAL A 215 -5.27 -10.50 -6.27
N ILE A 216 -6.09 -9.69 -5.59
CA ILE A 216 -6.40 -8.31 -5.98
C ILE A 216 -5.12 -7.48 -6.05
N ASN A 217 -4.24 -7.60 -5.05
CA ASN A 217 -3.03 -6.82 -4.97
C ASN A 217 -1.98 -7.28 -6.01
N LYS A 218 -1.94 -8.57 -6.36
CA LYS A 218 -1.13 -9.10 -7.47
C LYS A 218 -1.61 -8.55 -8.82
N ILE A 219 -2.93 -8.51 -9.04
CA ILE A 219 -3.55 -7.89 -10.22
C ILE A 219 -3.23 -6.39 -10.25
N LEU A 220 -3.31 -5.71 -9.12
CA LEU A 220 -3.00 -4.29 -8.96
C LEU A 220 -1.53 -3.99 -9.26
N ARG A 221 -0.60 -4.80 -8.72
CA ARG A 221 0.86 -4.66 -8.95
C ARG A 221 1.22 -4.83 -10.41
N LEU A 222 0.65 -5.83 -11.08
CA LEU A 222 0.89 -6.06 -12.51
C LEU A 222 0.49 -4.83 -13.32
N LYS A 223 -0.69 -4.28 -13.05
CA LYS A 223 -1.18 -3.10 -13.77
C LYS A 223 -0.41 -1.82 -13.45
N ILE A 224 0.03 -1.60 -12.21
CA ILE A 224 0.86 -0.42 -11.86
C ILE A 224 2.19 -0.46 -12.62
N VAL A 225 2.84 -1.63 -12.68
CA VAL A 225 4.08 -1.81 -13.45
C VAL A 225 3.82 -1.56 -14.94
N GLU A 226 2.73 -2.07 -15.48
CA GLU A 226 2.31 -1.83 -16.87
C GLU A 226 2.09 -0.34 -17.15
N LEU A 227 1.42 0.38 -16.24
CA LEU A 227 1.07 1.79 -16.39
C LEU A 227 2.30 2.69 -16.26
N VAL A 228 3.24 2.33 -15.38
CA VAL A 228 4.56 2.98 -15.28
C VAL A 228 5.39 2.73 -16.55
N LEU A 229 5.42 1.49 -17.06
CA LEU A 229 6.11 1.15 -18.30
C LEU A 229 5.53 1.89 -19.51
N ILE A 230 4.20 1.98 -19.62
CA ILE A 230 3.52 2.70 -20.70
C ILE A 230 3.83 4.20 -20.62
N LYS A 231 3.76 4.82 -19.43
CA LYS A 231 4.11 6.25 -19.27
C LYS A 231 5.59 6.49 -19.57
N HIS A 232 6.47 5.61 -19.11
CA HIS A 232 7.91 5.72 -19.38
C HIS A 232 8.23 5.53 -20.87
N TYR A 233 7.52 4.62 -21.55
CA TYR A 233 7.62 4.41 -23.00
C TYR A 233 7.11 5.62 -23.79
N GLN A 234 5.97 6.19 -23.40
CA GLN A 234 5.44 7.42 -24.01
C GLN A 234 6.37 8.62 -23.81
N PHE A 235 6.97 8.72 -22.62
CA PHE A 235 7.98 9.74 -22.33
C PHE A 235 9.22 9.55 -23.22
N TYR A 236 9.75 8.33 -23.30
CA TYR A 236 10.88 7.98 -24.16
C TYR A 236 10.63 8.32 -25.63
N ARG A 237 9.45 7.95 -26.15
CA ARG A 237 9.04 8.27 -27.53
C ARG A 237 9.01 9.77 -27.79
N LYS A 238 8.45 10.56 -26.87
CA LYS A 238 8.35 12.03 -27.00
C LYS A 238 9.72 12.72 -26.95
N THR A 239 10.71 12.17 -26.24
CA THR A 239 12.11 12.63 -26.28
C THR A 239 12.83 12.19 -27.54
N SER A 240 12.56 10.99 -28.07
CA SER A 240 13.14 10.49 -29.31
C SER A 240 12.73 11.35 -30.52
N ASP A 241 11.44 11.67 -30.65
CA ASP A 241 10.92 12.50 -31.76
C ASP A 241 11.52 13.91 -31.74
N LYS A 242 11.75 14.48 -30.55
CA LYS A 242 12.44 15.77 -30.40
C LYS A 242 13.91 15.71 -30.82
N ASN A 243 14.61 14.62 -30.52
CA ASN A 243 16.01 14.46 -30.92
C ASN A 243 16.17 14.27 -32.43
N CYS A 244 15.22 13.62 -33.11
CA CYS A 244 15.17 13.58 -34.58
C CYS A 244 14.91 14.95 -35.20
N LEU A 245 13.99 15.74 -34.65
CA LEU A 245 13.75 17.12 -35.11
C LEU A 245 14.98 18.03 -34.91
N PHE A 246 15.68 17.89 -33.79
CA PHE A 246 16.91 18.63 -33.51
C PHE A 246 18.10 18.19 -34.38
N SER A 247 18.20 16.91 -34.77
CA SER A 247 19.27 16.46 -35.66
C SER A 247 19.07 17.00 -37.09
N SER A 248 17.83 17.00 -37.59
CA SER A 248 17.51 17.61 -38.90
C SER A 248 17.74 19.12 -38.92
N HIS A 249 17.37 19.84 -37.85
CA HIS A 249 17.61 21.29 -37.78
C HIS A 249 19.10 21.63 -37.70
N ARG A 250 19.91 20.83 -36.99
CA ARG A 250 21.36 21.07 -36.83
C ARG A 250 22.13 20.84 -38.14
N VAL A 251 21.64 19.96 -39.02
CA VAL A 251 22.16 19.76 -40.38
C VAL A 251 21.83 20.94 -41.29
N LEU A 252 20.64 21.55 -41.14
CA LEU A 252 20.24 22.72 -41.93
C LEU A 252 20.92 24.03 -41.50
N THR A 253 21.29 24.18 -40.22
CA THR A 253 21.94 25.41 -39.70
C THR A 253 23.46 25.40 -39.78
N ARG A 254 24.10 24.23 -39.96
CA ARG A 254 25.50 24.16 -40.41
C ARG A 254 25.48 24.33 -41.93
N GLY A 255 25.32 25.57 -42.36
CA GLY A 255 25.53 25.96 -43.75
C GLY A 255 27.00 25.75 -44.13
N ASP A 256 27.34 24.52 -44.52
CA ASP A 256 28.53 24.26 -45.32
C ASP A 256 28.08 24.22 -46.78
N SER A 257 28.18 25.38 -47.41
CA SER A 257 27.95 25.61 -48.82
C SER A 257 29.04 24.95 -49.65
N ARG A 258 29.02 23.61 -49.78
CA ARG A 258 29.66 22.85 -50.87
C ARG A 258 29.46 21.33 -50.75
N VAL A 259 28.21 20.84 -50.74
CA VAL A 259 27.96 19.46 -51.19
C VAL A 259 26.61 19.41 -51.90
N THR A 260 26.64 19.25 -53.22
CA THR A 260 25.49 18.77 -54.01
C THR A 260 25.27 17.31 -53.65
N LEU A 261 24.51 17.07 -52.58
CA LEU A 261 24.10 15.75 -52.13
C LEU A 261 22.67 15.49 -52.60
N ASP A 262 22.51 14.43 -53.38
CA ASP A 262 21.26 13.96 -53.96
C ASP A 262 20.24 13.65 -52.86
N LEU A 263 19.23 14.51 -52.73
CA LEU A 263 18.20 14.49 -51.68
C LEU A 263 17.28 13.26 -51.77
N ASN A 264 17.36 12.45 -52.83
CA ASN A 264 16.53 11.27 -53.01
C ASN A 264 17.01 10.02 -52.27
N GLU A 265 18.27 9.97 -51.82
CA GLU A 265 18.83 8.75 -51.20
C GLU A 265 18.68 8.73 -49.66
N THR A 266 18.67 9.90 -49.01
CA THR A 266 18.54 10.00 -47.55
C THR A 266 17.11 9.72 -47.05
N TRP A 267 16.09 9.96 -47.87
CA TRP A 267 14.70 9.62 -47.52
C TRP A 267 14.38 8.12 -47.60
N ARG A 268 15.15 7.32 -48.35
CA ARG A 268 14.96 5.84 -48.38
C ARG A 268 15.44 5.18 -47.10
N ASN A 269 16.48 5.67 -46.46
CA ASN A 269 17.06 5.04 -45.28
C ASN A 269 16.30 5.33 -43.97
N CYS A 270 15.43 6.34 -43.93
CA CYS A 270 14.58 6.58 -42.75
C CYS A 270 13.33 5.68 -42.70
N ARG A 271 12.98 4.98 -43.80
CA ARG A 271 11.79 4.11 -43.84
C ARG A 271 12.03 2.69 -43.32
N VAL A 272 13.26 2.36 -42.91
CA VAL A 272 13.66 0.99 -42.49
C VAL A 272 13.68 0.81 -40.96
N CYS A 273 13.49 1.87 -40.17
CA CYS A 273 13.44 1.79 -38.71
C CYS A 273 12.02 2.00 -38.18
N SER A 274 11.12 1.04 -38.41
CA SER A 274 9.91 0.85 -37.61
C SER A 274 9.52 -0.63 -37.66
N PRO A 275 9.71 -1.41 -36.58
CA PRO A 275 8.93 -2.61 -36.33
C PRO A 275 7.51 -2.26 -35.89
#